data_AF-A0A7X9EDZ7-F1
#
_entry.id   AF-A0A7X9EDZ7-F1
#
_cell.length_a   1.000
_cell.length_b   1.000
_cell.length_c   1.000
_cell.angle_alpha   90.00
_cell.angle_beta   90.00
_cell.angle_gamma   90.00
#
_symmetry.space_group_name_H-M   'P 1'
#
loop_
_entity.id
_entity.type
_entity.pdbx_description
1 polymer ?
#
loop_
_entity_poly.entity_id
_entity_poly.type
_entity_poly.pdbx_seq_one_letter_code
_entity_poly.pdbx_strand_id
1 'polypeptide(L)'
;MSVFIDDDILMQVEKPARYSGNEWNMVKKNPKSKEIAIRFAFCFPDIYEIGMSHLGMKILYHLINERDDTYCERVFAPWTDMEDIMLKNGIPLFALETKEPINKFDFVGFTLQYEMSYT
;
A
#
# COMPACT_ATOMS: atom_id res chain seq x y z
N MET A 1 -2.22 9.15 11.04
CA MET A 1 -0.97 8.93 11.79
C MET A 1 -0.31 7.75 11.11
N SER A 2 0.92 7.94 10.64
CA SER A 2 1.66 6.93 9.89
C SER A 2 1.94 5.71 10.79
N VAL A 3 1.78 4.51 10.24
CA VAL A 3 2.16 3.25 10.88
C VAL A 3 3.67 3.20 10.94
N PHE A 4 4.19 3.09 12.15
CA PHE A 4 5.60 2.85 12.38
C PHE A 4 5.82 1.36 12.56
N ILE A 5 6.68 0.76 11.74
CA ILE A 5 7.13 -0.62 11.90
C ILE A 5 8.52 -0.54 12.48
N ASP A 6 8.68 -1.11 13.67
CA ASP A 6 9.98 -1.17 14.34
C ASP A 6 10.95 -2.07 13.55
N ASP A 7 12.24 -1.75 13.57
CA ASP A 7 13.27 -2.57 12.93
C ASP A 7 13.27 -3.99 13.54
N ASP A 8 12.95 -4.12 14.82
CA ASP A 8 12.80 -5.42 15.49
C ASP A 8 11.69 -6.27 14.84
N ILE A 9 10.61 -5.64 14.37
CA ILE A 9 9.53 -6.33 13.63
C ILE A 9 10.00 -6.73 12.23
N LEU A 10 10.71 -5.83 11.54
CA LEU A 10 11.23 -6.10 10.20
C LEU A 10 12.26 -7.24 10.19
N MET A 11 13.03 -7.42 11.28
CA MET A 11 13.96 -8.54 11.42
C MET A 11 13.28 -9.90 11.66
N GLN A 12 11.98 -9.91 11.99
CA GLN A 12 11.23 -11.15 12.26
C GLN A 12 10.53 -11.72 11.01
N VAL A 13 10.51 -10.99 9.89
CA VAL A 13 9.83 -11.40 8.66
C VAL A 13 10.83 -11.83 7.58
N GLU A 14 10.42 -12.73 6.69
CA GLU A 14 11.30 -13.30 5.66
C GLU A 14 11.82 -12.24 4.68
N LYS A 15 10.98 -11.25 4.33
CA LYS A 15 11.30 -10.21 3.35
C LYS A 15 10.87 -8.83 3.82
N PRO A 16 11.67 -8.15 4.68
CA PRO A 16 11.35 -6.83 5.20
C PRO A 16 11.20 -5.75 4.13
N ALA A 17 11.91 -5.89 3.01
CA ALA A 17 11.86 -4.95 1.89
C ALA A 17 10.44 -4.74 1.32
N ARG A 18 9.53 -5.72 1.47
CA ARG A 18 8.11 -5.61 1.10
C ARG A 18 7.41 -4.43 1.79
N TYR A 19 7.89 -4.08 2.98
CA TYR A 19 7.24 -3.13 3.88
C TYR A 19 8.01 -1.81 4.00
N SER A 20 9.18 -1.66 3.38
CA SER A 20 10.00 -0.44 3.48
C SER A 20 9.43 0.72 2.66
N GLY A 21 9.01 0.48 1.41
CA GLY A 21 8.60 1.53 0.46
C GLY A 21 9.77 2.39 -0.04
N ASN A 22 9.50 3.64 -0.43
CA ASN A 22 10.50 4.58 -0.98
C ASN A 22 11.21 4.11 -2.27
N GLU A 23 10.48 3.40 -3.13
CA GLU A 23 10.98 2.95 -4.42
C GLU A 23 11.26 4.09 -5.42
N TRP A 24 12.08 3.75 -6.42
CA TRP A 24 12.22 4.55 -7.63
C TRP A 24 10.87 4.67 -8.35
N ASN A 25 10.51 5.88 -8.82
CA ASN A 25 9.21 6.24 -9.40
C ASN A 25 8.01 6.24 -8.44
N MET A 26 8.23 6.13 -7.13
CA MET A 26 7.15 6.32 -6.16
C MET A 26 6.66 7.78 -6.18
N VAL A 27 5.36 7.97 -6.38
CA VAL A 27 4.74 9.30 -6.32
C VAL A 27 4.64 9.75 -4.86
N LYS A 28 5.13 10.96 -4.59
CA LYS A 28 5.04 11.60 -3.27
C LYS A 28 4.21 12.86 -3.38
N LYS A 29 3.05 12.87 -2.73
CA LYS A 29 2.21 14.07 -2.52
C LYS A 29 2.06 14.32 -1.03
N ASN A 30 1.65 15.53 -0.66
CA ASN A 30 1.36 15.85 0.73
C ASN A 30 -0.12 15.52 1.05
N PRO A 31 -0.42 14.45 1.81
CA PRO A 31 -1.79 14.07 2.14
C PRO A 31 -2.55 15.09 2.99
N LYS A 32 -1.84 16.05 3.61
CA LYS A 32 -2.44 17.14 4.39
C LYS A 32 -2.61 18.43 3.60
N SER A 33 -2.19 18.45 2.32
CA SER A 33 -2.41 19.62 1.46
C SER A 33 -3.90 19.77 1.18
N LYS A 34 -4.39 21.02 1.16
CA LYS A 34 -5.78 21.34 0.77
C LYS A 34 -6.04 21.04 -0.71
N GLU A 35 -4.99 20.89 -1.51
CA GLU A 35 -5.09 20.55 -2.94
C GLU A 35 -5.47 19.07 -3.11
N ILE A 36 -5.08 18.19 -2.18
CA ILE A 36 -5.46 16.78 -2.21
C ILE A 36 -6.85 16.63 -1.61
N ALA A 37 -7.84 16.51 -2.49
CA ALA A 37 -9.23 16.29 -2.12
C ALA A 37 -9.56 14.81 -1.95
N ILE A 38 -8.81 13.90 -2.62
CA ILE A 38 -9.11 12.47 -2.65
C ILE A 38 -7.88 11.65 -2.26
N ARG A 39 -8.06 10.76 -1.28
CA ARG A 39 -7.12 9.69 -0.91
C ARG A 39 -7.63 8.36 -1.43
N PHE A 40 -6.88 7.73 -2.33
CA PHE A 40 -7.26 6.46 -2.96
C PHE A 40 -6.28 5.36 -2.56
N ALA A 41 -6.74 4.34 -1.85
CA ALA A 41 -5.98 3.13 -1.56
C ALA A 41 -6.17 2.13 -2.71
N PHE A 42 -5.13 1.93 -3.52
CA PHE A 42 -5.15 0.98 -4.63
C PHE A 42 -4.55 -0.35 -4.21
N CYS A 43 -5.45 -1.28 -3.88
CA CYS A 43 -5.14 -2.57 -3.31
C CYS A 43 -4.90 -3.62 -4.39
N PHE A 44 -3.77 -4.32 -4.25
CA PHE A 44 -3.51 -5.59 -4.91
C PHE A 44 -3.60 -6.70 -3.85
N PRO A 45 -4.50 -7.68 -3.98
CA PRO A 45 -4.77 -8.69 -2.95
C PRO A 45 -3.71 -9.82 -2.96
N ASP A 46 -2.45 -9.47 -3.07
CA ASP A 46 -1.31 -10.39 -3.04
C ASP A 46 -0.07 -9.64 -2.53
N ILE A 47 1.03 -10.34 -2.33
CA ILE A 47 2.29 -9.77 -1.88
C ILE A 47 2.86 -8.77 -2.88
N TYR A 48 3.67 -7.86 -2.33
CA TYR A 48 4.33 -6.78 -3.04
C TYR A 48 5.01 -7.23 -4.34
N GLU A 49 5.77 -8.33 -4.36
CA GLU A 49 6.49 -8.75 -5.56
C GLU A 49 5.57 -9.11 -6.74
N ILE A 50 4.42 -9.72 -6.43
CA ILE A 50 3.42 -10.09 -7.44
C ILE A 50 2.74 -8.83 -7.95
N GLY A 51 2.24 -7.99 -7.04
CA GLY A 51 1.56 -6.75 -7.41
C GLY A 51 2.46 -5.76 -8.16
N MET A 52 3.75 -5.70 -7.82
CA MET A 52 4.72 -4.86 -8.53
C MET A 52 5.08 -5.36 -9.92
N SER A 53 4.82 -6.62 -10.23
CA SER A 53 5.00 -7.15 -11.58
C SER A 53 3.81 -6.80 -12.47
N HIS A 54 2.74 -6.24 -11.91
CA HIS A 54 1.51 -5.99 -12.63
C HIS A 54 1.48 -4.63 -13.37
N LEU A 55 1.45 -4.70 -14.71
CA LEU A 55 1.48 -3.52 -15.58
C LEU A 55 0.23 -2.64 -15.49
N GLY A 56 -0.97 -3.24 -15.43
CA GLY A 56 -2.21 -2.46 -15.37
C GLY A 56 -2.32 -1.63 -14.10
N MET A 57 -1.84 -2.15 -12.97
CA MET A 57 -1.78 -1.42 -11.70
C MET A 57 -0.82 -0.24 -11.82
N LYS A 58 0.35 -0.42 -12.45
CA LYS A 58 1.30 0.69 -12.69
C LYS A 58 0.69 1.79 -13.54
N ILE A 59 -0.01 1.43 -14.62
CA ILE A 59 -0.67 2.39 -15.51
C ILE A 59 -1.75 3.17 -14.75
N LEU A 60 -2.65 2.48 -14.05
CA LEU A 60 -3.74 3.13 -13.31
C LEU A 60 -3.21 3.95 -12.13
N TYR A 61 -2.22 3.44 -11.39
CA TYR A 61 -1.53 4.19 -10.34
C TYR A 61 -0.94 5.50 -10.87
N HIS A 62 -0.29 5.45 -12.03
CA HIS A 62 0.27 6.63 -12.68
C HIS A 62 -0.82 7.62 -13.10
N LEU A 63 -1.82 7.16 -13.87
CA LEU A 63 -2.90 8.02 -14.38
C LEU A 63 -3.73 8.67 -13.26
N ILE A 64 -4.03 7.94 -12.18
CA ILE A 64 -4.76 8.52 -11.04
C ILE A 64 -3.88 9.58 -10.34
N ASN A 65 -2.58 9.34 -10.23
CA ASN A 65 -1.65 10.29 -9.62
C ASN A 65 -1.28 11.48 -10.52
N GLU A 66 -1.57 11.46 -11.83
CA GLU A 66 -1.47 12.66 -12.69
C GLU A 66 -2.50 13.72 -12.32
N ARG A 67 -3.58 13.35 -11.63
CA ARG A 67 -4.58 14.32 -11.15
C ARG A 67 -4.01 15.12 -9.98
N ASP A 68 -4.06 16.44 -10.06
CA ASP A 68 -3.57 17.32 -8.98
C ASP A 68 -4.34 17.13 -7.66
N ASP A 69 -5.63 16.78 -7.75
CA ASP A 69 -6.54 16.67 -6.60
C ASP A 69 -6.53 15.31 -5.89
N THR A 70 -5.79 14.33 -6.41
CA THR A 70 -5.86 12.94 -5.96
C THR A 70 -4.49 12.42 -5.56
N TYR A 71 -4.42 11.71 -4.43
CA TYR A 71 -3.25 10.92 -4.07
C TYR A 71 -3.63 9.44 -4.01
N CYS A 72 -3.12 8.68 -4.97
CA CYS A 72 -3.31 7.25 -5.06
C CYS A 72 -2.07 6.53 -4.51
N GLU A 73 -2.28 5.66 -3.53
CA GLU A 73 -1.23 4.93 -2.84
C GLU A 73 -1.50 3.43 -2.94
N ARG A 74 -0.43 2.65 -2.99
CA ARG A 74 -0.50 1.20 -3.23
C ARG A 74 -0.63 0.48 -1.90
N VAL A 75 -1.45 -0.55 -1.88
CA VAL A 75 -1.63 -1.45 -0.74
C VAL A 75 -1.44 -2.87 -1.23
N PHE A 76 -0.68 -3.66 -0.48
CA PHE A 76 -0.44 -5.08 -0.76
C PHE A 76 -0.85 -5.91 0.45
N ALA A 77 -1.19 -7.18 0.20
CA ALA A 77 -1.40 -8.11 1.30
C ALA A 77 -0.06 -8.38 2.01
N PRO A 78 -0.01 -8.36 3.35
CA PRO A 78 1.15 -8.86 4.06
C PRO A 78 1.30 -10.35 3.81
N TRP A 79 2.53 -10.85 3.86
CA TRP A 79 2.74 -12.29 3.93
C TRP A 79 2.35 -12.81 5.32
N THR A 80 2.11 -14.11 5.44
CA THR A 80 1.53 -14.72 6.66
C THR A 80 2.36 -14.44 7.92
N ASP A 81 3.69 -14.32 7.78
CA ASP A 81 4.59 -13.97 8.88
C ASP A 81 4.35 -12.56 9.44
N MET A 82 4.24 -11.56 8.55
CA MET A 82 3.94 -10.18 8.90
C MET A 82 2.49 -10.02 9.33
N GLU A 83 1.56 -10.72 8.70
CA GLU A 83 0.14 -10.71 9.07
C GLU A 83 -0.05 -11.11 10.54
N ASP A 84 0.57 -12.22 10.95
CA ASP A 84 0.53 -12.69 12.34
C ASP A 84 1.08 -11.65 13.32
N ILE A 85 2.18 -10.97 12.96
CA ILE A 85 2.77 -9.93 13.80
C ILE A 85 1.86 -8.70 13.85
N MET A 86 1.29 -8.30 12.72
CA MET A 86 0.38 -7.16 12.63
C MET A 86 -0.87 -7.39 13.48
N LEU A 87 -1.46 -8.58 13.41
CA LEU A 87 -2.62 -8.95 14.24
C LEU A 87 -2.27 -8.94 15.74
N LYS A 88 -1.15 -9.55 16.13
CA LYS A 88 -0.70 -9.59 17.54
C LYS A 88 -0.44 -8.21 18.12
N ASN A 89 0.10 -7.29 17.33
CA ASN A 89 0.49 -5.95 17.76
C ASN A 89 -0.57 -4.87 17.47
N GLY A 90 -1.71 -5.24 16.88
CA GLY A 90 -2.76 -4.28 16.50
C GLY A 90 -2.32 -3.28 15.42
N ILE A 91 -1.39 -3.69 14.55
CA ILE A 91 -0.90 -2.85 13.45
C ILE A 91 -1.93 -2.93 12.31
N PRO A 92 -2.56 -1.80 11.92
CA PRO A 92 -3.54 -1.81 10.84
C PRO A 92 -2.84 -2.00 9.49
N LEU A 93 -3.56 -2.52 8.50
CA LEU A 93 -3.07 -2.51 7.12
C LEU A 93 -2.88 -1.06 6.64
N PHE A 94 -1.79 -0.81 5.93
CA PHE A 94 -1.32 0.53 5.59
C PHE A 94 -0.88 0.62 4.12
N ALA A 95 -0.84 1.84 3.61
CA ALA A 95 -0.35 2.14 2.27
C ALA A 95 1.18 2.17 2.20
N LEU A 96 1.75 1.76 1.08
CA LEU A 96 3.20 1.62 0.92
C LEU A 96 3.94 2.97 0.99
N GLU A 97 3.36 4.02 0.39
CA GLU A 97 3.94 5.36 0.25
C GLU A 97 4.03 6.11 1.58
N THR A 98 2.89 6.37 2.23
CA THR A 98 2.83 7.18 3.46
C THR A 98 2.88 6.36 4.75
N LYS A 99 2.73 5.03 4.64
CA LYS A 99 2.43 4.13 5.75
C LYS A 99 1.17 4.53 6.52
N GLU A 100 0.26 5.32 5.95
CA GLU A 100 -0.99 5.61 6.65
C GLU A 100 -1.94 4.39 6.61
N PRO A 101 -2.67 4.13 7.71
CA PRO A 101 -3.69 3.09 7.74
C PRO A 101 -4.76 3.28 6.67
N ILE A 102 -5.28 2.19 6.10
CA ILE A 102 -6.29 2.24 5.03
C ILE A 102 -7.58 2.97 5.46
N ASN A 103 -7.91 2.96 6.75
CA ASN A 103 -9.08 3.69 7.27
C ASN A 103 -8.96 5.23 7.19
N LYS A 104 -7.84 5.76 6.67
CA LYS A 104 -7.63 7.18 6.37
C LYS A 104 -7.88 7.55 4.91
N PHE A 105 -8.26 6.58 4.07
CA PHE A 105 -8.50 6.79 2.64
C PHE A 105 -10.00 6.90 2.36
N ASP A 106 -10.35 7.70 1.35
CA ASP A 106 -11.74 7.93 0.93
C ASP A 106 -12.26 6.75 0.08
N PHE A 107 -11.35 6.14 -0.69
CA PHE A 107 -11.65 5.00 -1.54
C PHE A 107 -10.68 3.86 -1.28
N VAL A 108 -11.19 2.63 -1.36
CA VAL A 108 -10.42 1.40 -1.39
C VAL A 108 -10.78 0.68 -2.68
N GLY A 109 -9.86 0.67 -3.65
CA GLY A 109 -10.05 0.03 -4.94
C GLY A 109 -9.22 -1.25 -5.04
N PHE A 110 -9.86 -2.36 -5.40
CA PHE A 110 -9.16 -3.63 -5.62
C PHE A 110 -9.01 -3.90 -7.12
N THR A 111 -7.83 -4.37 -7.52
CA THR A 111 -7.65 -5.00 -8.83
C THR A 111 -7.63 -6.52 -8.67
N LEU A 112 -8.65 -7.18 -9.24
CA LEU A 112 -8.79 -8.64 -9.23
C LEU A 112 -8.54 -9.13 -10.66
N GLN A 113 -7.47 -9.89 -10.85
CA GLN A 113 -6.97 -10.16 -12.19
C GLN A 113 -6.99 -11.62 -12.59
N TYR A 114 -6.82 -12.50 -11.61
CA TYR A 114 -6.83 -13.93 -11.79
C TYR A 114 -7.59 -14.56 -10.64
N GLU A 115 -8.05 -15.78 -10.87
CA GLU A 115 -8.94 -16.51 -9.95
C GLU A 115 -8.32 -16.70 -8.57
N MET A 116 -7.01 -16.99 -8.48
CA MET A 116 -6.31 -17.13 -7.20
C MET A 116 -6.26 -15.82 -6.37
N SER A 117 -6.64 -14.67 -6.94
CA SER A 117 -6.76 -13.41 -6.20
C SER A 117 -8.08 -13.30 -5.40
N TYR A 118 -9.03 -14.22 -5.57
CA TYR A 118 -10.31 -14.19 -4.87
C TYR A 118 -10.91 -15.60 -4.72
N THR A 119 -11.23 -15.99 -3.49
CA THR A 119 -12.03 -17.18 -3.17
C THR A 119 -12.87 -16.90 -1.93
#